data_AF-A0A1Q6UMY6-F1
#
_entry.id   AF-A0A1Q6UMY6-F1
#
_cell.length_a   1.000
_cell.length_b   1.000
_cell.length_c   1.000
_cell.angle_alpha   90.00
_cell.angle_beta   90.00
_cell.angle_gamma   90.00
#
_symmetry.space_group_name_H-M   'P 1'
#
loop_
_entity.id
_entity.type
_entity.pdbx_description
1 polymer ?
#
loop_
_entity_poly.entity_id
_entity_poly.type
_entity_poly.pdbx_seq_one_letter_code
_entity_poly.pdbx_strand_id
1 'polypeptide(L)'
;MRAKKIFRDSANLWFVGLLTVQFCAGLVYALDAERVHDSGEEIRVKADSIWAFHRDDSAVQINMPAANSPYSEGACPEADAVFKSKSEYVPYWKKAECPVEFRKGGDGFWRAAAYGKNANPETGFVLDLKLLGVNKTRYDETLKKRVPLQPPQAAFKFEIRKYYTSRHDGKKLSEFIEKAQKEKLPVTVVLRRAHGVLAIGGLYIGESPIEEIIEKLSTPTPPPQGATSNGKNSAK
;
A
#
# COMPACT_ATOMS: atom_id res chain seq x y z
N MET A 1 3.85 -35.39 42.51
CA MET A 1 4.70 -34.18 42.33
C MET A 1 5.54 -34.19 41.04
N ARG A 2 6.11 -35.33 40.59
CA ARG A 2 6.93 -35.43 39.35
C ARG A 2 6.21 -35.10 38.04
N ALA A 3 4.98 -35.58 37.82
CA ALA A 3 4.26 -35.38 36.54
C ALA A 3 3.91 -33.92 36.23
N LYS A 4 3.54 -33.12 37.25
CA LYS A 4 3.27 -31.67 37.10
C LYS A 4 4.52 -30.88 36.71
N LYS A 5 5.71 -31.30 37.17
CA LYS A 5 6.99 -30.67 36.82
C LYS A 5 7.35 -30.97 35.36
N ILE A 6 7.19 -32.22 34.92
CA ILE A 6 7.42 -32.64 33.53
C ILE A 6 6.50 -31.90 32.54
N PHE A 7 5.21 -31.75 32.89
CA PHE A 7 4.26 -31.02 32.04
C PHE A 7 4.61 -29.53 31.92
N ARG A 8 4.99 -28.89 33.03
CA ARG A 8 5.41 -27.48 33.03
C ARG A 8 6.69 -27.25 32.24
N ASP A 9 7.68 -28.13 32.40
CA ASP A 9 8.96 -28.02 31.69
C ASP A 9 8.79 -28.29 30.19
N SER A 10 7.90 -29.23 29.81
CA SER A 10 7.55 -29.49 28.42
C SER A 10 6.79 -28.30 27.78
N ALA A 11 5.83 -27.73 28.50
CA ALA A 11 5.09 -26.55 28.02
C ALA A 11 5.99 -25.33 27.84
N ASN A 12 6.95 -25.12 28.74
CA ASN A 12 7.96 -24.06 28.60
C ASN A 12 8.86 -24.29 27.37
N LEU A 13 9.28 -25.53 27.12
CA LEU A 13 10.06 -25.87 25.93
C LEU A 13 9.29 -25.62 24.63
N TRP A 14 8.02 -25.98 24.60
CA TRP A 14 7.12 -25.67 23.48
C TRP A 14 6.95 -24.17 23.28
N PHE A 15 6.78 -23.40 24.37
CA PHE A 15 6.62 -21.95 24.31
C PHE A 15 7.89 -21.25 23.81
N VAL A 16 9.07 -21.67 24.29
CA VAL A 16 10.36 -21.19 23.79
C VAL A 16 10.53 -21.55 22.32
N GLY A 17 10.21 -22.79 21.92
CA GLY A 17 10.25 -23.20 20.52
C GLY A 17 9.33 -22.35 19.61
N LEU A 18 8.11 -22.05 20.07
CA LEU A 18 7.17 -21.19 19.35
C LEU A 18 7.68 -19.76 19.22
N LEU A 19 8.23 -19.19 20.30
CA LEU A 19 8.83 -17.86 20.29
C LEU A 19 10.05 -17.79 19.38
N THR A 20 10.91 -18.82 19.38
CA THR A 20 12.07 -18.87 18.49
C THR A 20 11.64 -18.95 17.02
N VAL A 21 10.64 -19.76 16.68
CA VAL A 21 10.11 -19.83 15.31
C VAL A 21 9.50 -18.49 14.90
N GLN A 22 8.72 -17.84 15.78
CA GLN A 22 8.17 -16.50 15.52
C GLN A 22 9.27 -15.44 15.35
N PHE A 23 10.32 -15.49 16.17
CA PHE A 23 11.47 -14.60 16.06
C PHE A 23 12.24 -14.83 14.76
N CYS A 24 12.54 -16.08 14.41
CA CYS A 24 13.22 -16.42 13.15
C CYS A 24 12.38 -16.03 11.93
N ALA A 25 11.07 -16.29 11.95
CA ALA A 25 10.17 -15.85 10.88
C ALA A 25 10.15 -14.31 10.77
N GLY A 26 10.04 -13.60 11.89
CA GLY A 26 10.11 -12.13 11.94
C GLY A 26 11.44 -11.59 11.41
N LEU A 27 12.56 -12.25 11.74
CA LEU A 27 13.89 -11.89 11.25
C LEU A 27 14.02 -12.10 9.73
N VAL A 28 13.49 -13.21 9.19
CA VAL A 28 13.46 -13.46 7.74
C VAL A 28 12.65 -12.39 7.03
N TYR A 29 11.46 -12.03 7.53
CA TYR A 29 10.68 -10.94 6.95
C TYR A 29 11.38 -9.57 7.02
N ALA A 30 12.10 -9.28 8.11
CA ALA A 30 12.88 -8.05 8.24
C ALA A 30 14.08 -8.02 7.28
N LEU A 31 14.80 -9.13 7.15
CA LEU A 31 15.93 -9.28 6.23
C LEU A 31 15.47 -9.24 4.77
N ASP A 32 14.31 -9.82 4.45
CA ASP A 32 13.75 -9.75 3.10
C ASP A 32 13.23 -8.35 2.78
N ALA A 33 12.68 -7.62 3.75
CA ALA A 33 12.36 -6.21 3.59
C ALA A 33 13.61 -5.34 3.36
N GLU A 34 14.72 -5.59 4.07
CA GLU A 34 16.01 -4.93 3.79
C GLU A 34 16.61 -5.34 2.44
N ARG A 35 16.54 -6.61 2.04
CA ARG A 35 17.02 -7.07 0.73
C ARG A 35 16.31 -6.38 -0.42
N VAL A 36 15.01 -6.14 -0.25
CA VAL A 36 14.20 -5.42 -1.22
C VAL A 36 14.47 -3.91 -1.11
N HIS A 37 14.96 -3.35 0.00
CA HIS A 37 15.06 -1.89 0.20
C HIS A 37 15.90 -1.16 -0.88
N ASP A 38 16.96 -1.77 -1.39
CA ASP A 38 17.84 -1.14 -2.40
C ASP A 38 17.99 -1.97 -3.69
N SER A 39 17.21 -3.04 -3.85
CA SER A 39 17.32 -3.93 -5.02
C SER A 39 15.98 -4.53 -5.43
N GLY A 40 15.76 -4.67 -6.74
CA GLY A 40 14.55 -5.29 -7.29
C GLY A 40 13.94 -4.48 -8.43
N GLU A 41 13.03 -5.13 -9.13
CA GLU A 41 12.25 -4.47 -10.17
C GLU A 41 11.11 -3.65 -9.53
N GLU A 42 10.89 -2.44 -10.05
CA GLU A 42 9.93 -1.48 -9.49
C GLU A 42 8.80 -1.14 -10.44
N ILE A 43 7.61 -0.98 -9.86
CA ILE A 43 6.48 -0.32 -10.52
C ILE A 43 5.96 0.82 -9.67
N ARG A 44 5.52 1.89 -10.33
CA ARG A 44 4.86 3.03 -9.68
C ARG A 44 3.36 2.97 -9.92
N VAL A 45 2.60 2.78 -8.85
CA VAL A 45 1.13 2.74 -8.88
C VAL A 45 0.58 3.99 -8.19
N LYS A 46 -0.58 4.46 -8.67
CA LYS A 46 -1.30 5.56 -8.01
C LYS A 46 -2.03 5.01 -6.78
N ALA A 47 -2.06 5.76 -5.68
CA ALA A 47 -2.92 5.47 -4.52
C ALA A 47 -4.19 6.33 -4.56
N ASP A 48 -5.28 5.80 -4.01
CA ASP A 48 -6.57 6.51 -3.87
C ASP A 48 -6.52 7.49 -2.71
N SER A 49 -5.94 7.07 -1.58
CA SER A 49 -5.82 7.91 -0.40
C SER A 49 -4.66 7.50 0.49
N ILE A 50 -4.25 8.45 1.31
CA ILE A 50 -3.17 8.35 2.28
C ILE A 50 -3.63 8.98 3.60
N TRP A 51 -3.31 8.35 4.71
CA TRP A 51 -3.74 8.77 6.04
C TRP A 51 -2.61 8.55 7.04
N ALA A 52 -2.26 9.60 7.79
CA ALA A 52 -1.45 9.47 8.99
C ALA A 52 -2.38 9.52 10.21
N PHE A 53 -2.07 8.71 11.24
CA PHE A 53 -2.87 8.70 12.46
C PHE A 53 -2.20 9.54 13.53
N HIS A 54 -2.98 10.35 14.24
CA HIS A 54 -2.46 11.18 15.33
C HIS A 54 -1.83 10.40 16.50
N ARG A 55 -2.13 9.10 16.62
CA ARG A 55 -1.65 8.24 17.72
C ARG A 55 -0.69 7.12 17.27
N ASP A 56 -0.53 6.89 15.97
CA ASP A 56 0.42 5.92 15.42
C ASP A 56 1.46 6.73 14.64
N ASP A 57 2.59 7.02 15.30
CA ASP A 57 3.69 7.79 14.74
C ASP A 57 4.66 6.93 13.92
N SER A 58 4.38 5.63 13.77
CA SER A 58 5.31 4.67 13.16
C SER A 58 4.95 4.27 11.74
N ALA A 59 3.76 4.66 11.26
CA ALA A 59 3.28 4.25 9.95
C ALA A 59 2.25 5.22 9.35
N VAL A 60 2.16 5.18 8.03
CA VAL A 60 1.15 5.85 7.23
C VAL A 60 0.30 4.79 6.54
N GLN A 61 -1.03 4.93 6.63
CA GLN A 61 -1.96 4.06 5.95
C GLN A 61 -2.18 4.53 4.51
N ILE A 62 -2.12 3.59 3.58
CA ILE A 62 -2.35 3.83 2.15
C ILE A 62 -3.51 2.94 1.70
N ASN A 63 -4.42 3.52 0.92
CA ASN A 63 -5.38 2.75 0.15
C ASN A 63 -5.00 2.84 -1.33
N MET A 64 -4.60 1.70 -1.89
CA MET A 64 -4.41 1.57 -3.33
C MET A 64 -5.74 1.26 -4.03
N PRO A 65 -5.97 1.80 -5.24
CA PRO A 65 -7.11 1.43 -6.05
C PRO A 65 -7.07 -0.06 -6.37
N ALA A 66 -8.24 -0.63 -6.62
CA ALA A 66 -8.31 -1.93 -7.26
C ALA A 66 -7.65 -1.84 -8.65
N ALA A 67 -6.77 -2.78 -8.95
CA ALA A 67 -6.25 -2.92 -10.30
C ALA A 67 -7.37 -3.52 -11.15
N ASN A 68 -7.90 -2.74 -12.09
CA ASN A 68 -9.02 -3.16 -12.93
C ASN A 68 -8.52 -3.50 -14.34
N SER A 69 -8.95 -4.64 -14.87
CA SER A 69 -8.70 -5.07 -16.25
C SER A 69 -10.03 -5.45 -16.90
N PRO A 70 -10.22 -5.25 -18.22
CA PRO A 70 -11.37 -5.81 -18.93
C PRO A 70 -11.52 -7.30 -18.63
N TYR A 71 -12.75 -7.74 -18.33
CA TYR A 71 -13.05 -9.14 -18.12
C TYR A 71 -12.73 -9.95 -19.37
N SER A 72 -12.03 -11.06 -19.18
CA SER A 72 -11.63 -12.00 -20.21
C SER A 72 -12.01 -13.41 -19.77
N GLU A 73 -12.92 -14.04 -20.51
CA GLU A 73 -13.41 -15.38 -20.17
C GLU A 73 -12.30 -16.43 -20.23
N GLY A 74 -12.29 -17.30 -19.23
CA GLY A 74 -11.32 -18.37 -19.08
C GLY A 74 -9.94 -17.88 -18.65
N ALA A 75 -9.74 -16.58 -18.39
CA ALA A 75 -8.46 -16.08 -17.91
C ALA A 75 -8.20 -16.48 -16.45
N CYS A 76 -9.24 -16.47 -15.62
CA CYS A 76 -9.23 -16.92 -14.24
C CYS A 76 -10.60 -17.59 -13.93
N PRO A 77 -10.63 -18.88 -13.56
CA PRO A 77 -11.88 -19.59 -13.27
C PRO A 77 -12.73 -18.92 -12.18
N GLU A 78 -12.10 -18.33 -11.17
CA GLU A 78 -12.77 -17.62 -10.08
C GLU A 78 -13.43 -16.33 -10.57
N ALA A 79 -12.76 -15.59 -11.46
CA ALA A 79 -13.34 -14.40 -12.08
C ALA A 79 -14.54 -14.77 -12.96
N ASP A 80 -14.45 -15.86 -13.73
CA ASP A 80 -15.56 -16.37 -14.53
C ASP A 80 -16.74 -16.79 -13.67
N ALA A 81 -16.49 -17.47 -12.55
CA ALA A 81 -17.52 -17.87 -11.60
C ALA A 81 -18.25 -16.65 -11.02
N VAL A 82 -17.52 -15.60 -10.63
CA VAL A 82 -18.11 -14.34 -10.16
C VAL A 82 -18.90 -13.66 -11.28
N PHE A 83 -18.35 -13.63 -12.48
CA PHE A 83 -19.00 -13.04 -13.65
C PHE A 83 -20.34 -13.72 -13.97
N LYS A 84 -20.41 -15.05 -13.87
CA LYS A 84 -21.63 -15.86 -14.08
C LYS A 84 -22.61 -15.78 -12.90
N SER A 85 -22.15 -15.38 -11.70
CA SER A 85 -23.00 -15.29 -10.51
C SER A 85 -23.81 -13.98 -10.41
N LYS A 86 -24.81 -13.94 -9.53
CA LYS A 86 -25.48 -12.67 -9.14
C LYS A 86 -24.61 -11.78 -8.23
N SER A 87 -23.50 -12.30 -7.70
CA SER A 87 -22.56 -11.54 -6.88
C SER A 87 -21.62 -10.72 -7.75
N GLU A 88 -21.27 -9.51 -7.32
CA GLU A 88 -20.17 -8.72 -7.88
C GLU A 88 -18.86 -8.94 -7.11
N TYR A 89 -18.90 -9.61 -5.94
CA TYR A 89 -17.79 -9.71 -5.00
C TYR A 89 -17.39 -11.15 -4.68
N VAL A 90 -16.10 -11.33 -4.41
CA VAL A 90 -15.54 -12.55 -3.83
C VAL A 90 -15.45 -12.41 -2.30
N PRO A 91 -16.06 -13.32 -1.52
CA PRO A 91 -15.88 -13.34 -0.07
C PRO A 91 -14.40 -13.39 0.32
N TYR A 92 -14.00 -12.68 1.39
CA TYR A 92 -12.59 -12.50 1.74
C TYR A 92 -11.79 -13.82 1.87
N TRP A 93 -12.42 -14.87 2.39
CA TRP A 93 -11.86 -16.20 2.62
C TRP A 93 -11.78 -17.06 1.35
N LYS A 94 -12.39 -16.61 0.24
CA LYS A 94 -12.37 -17.27 -1.08
C LYS A 94 -11.53 -16.52 -2.11
N LYS A 95 -10.81 -15.47 -1.71
CA LYS A 95 -10.02 -14.66 -2.63
C LYS A 95 -8.78 -15.44 -3.05
N ALA A 96 -8.80 -15.92 -4.29
CA ALA A 96 -7.63 -16.50 -4.94
C ALA A 96 -6.66 -15.39 -5.34
N GLU A 97 -5.37 -15.68 -5.23
CA GLU A 97 -4.32 -14.91 -5.89
C GLU A 97 -4.34 -15.22 -7.39
N CYS A 98 -4.23 -14.18 -8.19
CA CYS A 98 -4.25 -14.26 -9.64
C CYS A 98 -3.10 -13.38 -10.17
N PRO A 99 -2.30 -13.87 -11.12
CA PRO A 99 -1.26 -13.05 -11.73
C PRO A 99 -1.92 -11.93 -12.51
N VAL A 100 -1.48 -10.69 -12.26
CA VAL A 100 -1.95 -9.48 -12.93
C VAL A 100 -0.75 -8.82 -13.58
N GLU A 101 -0.79 -8.69 -14.89
CA GLU A 101 0.22 -7.98 -15.67
C GLU A 101 -0.07 -6.48 -15.64
N PHE A 102 0.94 -5.70 -15.31
CA PHE A 102 0.96 -4.26 -15.37
C PHE A 102 1.81 -3.79 -16.55
N ARG A 103 1.33 -2.77 -17.25
CA ARG A 103 2.10 -2.06 -18.28
C ARG A 103 2.15 -0.57 -17.97
N LYS A 104 3.27 0.05 -18.32
CA LYS A 104 3.47 1.49 -18.15
C LYS A 104 2.67 2.26 -19.19
N GLY A 105 1.81 3.17 -18.73
CA GLY A 105 1.08 4.11 -19.60
C GLY A 105 1.97 5.25 -20.09
N GLY A 106 1.48 6.02 -21.06
CA GLY A 106 2.19 7.17 -21.62
C GLY A 106 2.42 8.32 -20.62
N ASP A 107 1.65 8.34 -19.53
CA ASP A 107 1.80 9.25 -18.38
C ASP A 107 2.77 8.72 -17.31
N GLY A 108 3.47 7.61 -17.58
CA GLY A 108 4.47 7.03 -16.70
C GLY A 108 3.91 6.13 -15.59
N PHE A 109 2.58 6.04 -15.43
CA PHE A 109 1.94 5.21 -14.41
C PHE A 109 1.69 3.78 -14.89
N TRP A 110 1.91 2.81 -14.02
CA TRP A 110 1.62 1.41 -14.29
C TRP A 110 0.13 1.12 -14.08
N ARG A 111 -0.49 0.42 -15.03
CA ARG A 111 -1.89 0.01 -14.99
C ARG A 111 -2.03 -1.46 -15.34
N ALA A 112 -3.02 -2.13 -14.76
CA ALA A 112 -3.34 -3.50 -15.13
C ALA A 112 -3.70 -3.58 -16.62
N ALA A 113 -3.11 -4.55 -17.31
CA ALA A 113 -3.25 -4.76 -18.75
C ALA A 113 -3.85 -6.14 -19.05
N ALA A 114 -3.47 -7.17 -18.29
CA ALA A 114 -3.98 -8.53 -18.42
C ALA A 114 -3.94 -9.25 -17.06
N TYR A 115 -4.57 -10.41 -16.97
CA TYR A 115 -4.56 -11.24 -15.77
C TYR A 115 -4.69 -12.73 -16.10
N GLY A 116 -4.39 -13.58 -15.12
CA GLY A 116 -4.53 -15.03 -15.21
C GLY A 116 -3.68 -15.60 -16.35
N LYS A 117 -4.26 -16.50 -17.16
CA LYS A 117 -3.55 -17.11 -18.31
C LYS A 117 -3.02 -16.09 -19.35
N ASN A 118 -3.56 -14.87 -19.35
CA ASN A 118 -3.19 -13.83 -20.30
C ASN A 118 -2.08 -12.91 -19.77
N ALA A 119 -1.72 -12.99 -18.49
CA ALA A 119 -0.63 -12.20 -17.94
C ALA A 119 0.71 -12.73 -18.44
N ASN A 120 1.55 -11.87 -19.02
CA ASN A 120 2.85 -12.25 -19.55
C ASN A 120 3.99 -11.43 -18.92
N PRO A 121 4.95 -12.07 -18.22
CA PRO A 121 6.10 -11.37 -17.63
C PRO A 121 7.11 -10.86 -18.67
N GLU A 122 7.07 -11.34 -19.91
CA GLU A 122 7.94 -10.85 -20.99
C GLU A 122 7.48 -9.50 -21.55
N THR A 123 6.18 -9.18 -21.42
CA THR A 123 5.58 -7.95 -21.98
C THR A 123 5.21 -6.91 -20.92
N GLY A 124 5.30 -7.26 -19.65
CA GLY A 124 4.91 -6.40 -18.55
C GLY A 124 5.33 -6.94 -17.20
N PHE A 125 5.01 -6.19 -16.16
CA PHE A 125 5.37 -6.55 -14.79
C PHE A 125 4.22 -7.30 -14.13
N VAL A 126 4.44 -8.54 -13.70
CA VAL A 126 3.37 -9.40 -13.18
C VAL A 126 3.40 -9.46 -11.64
N LEU A 127 2.26 -9.18 -11.02
CA LEU A 127 2.04 -9.31 -9.60
C LEU A 127 0.91 -10.28 -9.30
N ASP A 128 1.10 -11.16 -8.32
CA ASP A 128 0.03 -11.98 -7.79
C ASP A 128 -0.83 -11.14 -6.85
N LEU A 129 -2.07 -10.86 -7.27
CA LEU A 129 -3.02 -10.03 -6.54
C LEU A 129 -4.30 -10.80 -6.24
N LYS A 130 -4.94 -10.46 -5.13
CA LYS A 130 -6.20 -11.12 -4.75
C LYS A 130 -7.37 -10.61 -5.57
N LEU A 131 -8.10 -11.53 -6.20
CA LEU A 131 -9.34 -11.20 -6.89
C LEU A 131 -10.36 -10.63 -5.88
N LEU A 132 -10.81 -9.40 -6.13
CA LEU A 132 -11.83 -8.73 -5.34
C LEU A 132 -13.24 -9.08 -5.85
N GLY A 133 -13.38 -9.19 -7.17
CA GLY A 133 -14.66 -9.40 -7.83
C GLY A 133 -14.64 -9.01 -9.30
N VAL A 134 -15.84 -8.92 -9.88
CA VAL A 134 -16.05 -8.42 -11.25
C VAL A 134 -17.07 -7.30 -11.20
N ASN A 135 -16.63 -6.10 -11.59
CA ASN A 135 -17.46 -4.92 -11.70
C ASN A 135 -18.28 -5.01 -13.00
N LYS A 136 -19.59 -5.19 -12.87
CA LYS A 136 -20.55 -5.26 -14.00
C LYS A 136 -21.28 -3.94 -14.22
N THR A 137 -21.25 -3.07 -13.22
CA THR A 137 -21.94 -1.79 -13.21
C THR A 137 -21.03 -0.70 -12.64
N ARG A 138 -21.26 0.55 -13.05
CA ARG A 138 -20.65 1.73 -12.43
C ARG A 138 -21.74 2.72 -12.04
N TYR A 139 -21.51 3.50 -10.98
CA TYR A 139 -22.40 4.61 -10.65
C TYR A 139 -22.14 5.76 -11.62
N ASP A 140 -23.19 6.27 -12.23
CA ASP A 140 -23.18 7.46 -13.07
C ASP A 140 -23.67 8.65 -12.25
N GLU A 141 -22.78 9.61 -11.98
CA GLU A 141 -23.09 10.77 -11.13
C GLU A 141 -24.12 11.71 -11.76
N THR A 142 -24.15 11.80 -13.10
CA THR A 142 -25.10 12.64 -13.83
C THR A 142 -26.51 12.04 -13.80
N LEU A 143 -26.61 10.73 -14.02
CA LEU A 143 -27.88 10.01 -14.04
C LEU A 143 -28.33 9.53 -12.65
N LYS A 144 -27.49 9.71 -11.62
CA LYS A 144 -27.67 9.25 -10.23
C LYS A 144 -28.08 7.79 -10.11
N LYS A 145 -27.64 6.93 -11.02
CA LYS A 145 -28.00 5.50 -11.07
C LYS A 145 -26.81 4.64 -11.50
N ARG A 146 -26.89 3.34 -11.20
CA ARG A 146 -25.93 2.37 -11.74
C ARG A 146 -26.23 2.07 -13.20
N VAL A 147 -25.21 2.16 -14.05
CA VAL A 147 -25.27 1.81 -15.47
C VAL A 147 -24.36 0.61 -15.77
N PRO A 148 -24.69 -0.24 -16.75
CA PRO A 148 -23.85 -1.36 -17.13
C PRO A 148 -22.45 -0.92 -17.57
N LEU A 149 -21.44 -1.72 -17.22
CA LEU A 149 -20.06 -1.57 -17.68
C LEU A 149 -19.82 -2.56 -18.84
N GLN A 150 -19.45 -2.06 -20.02
CA GLN A 150 -19.10 -2.89 -21.17
C GLN A 150 -17.72 -2.51 -21.73
N PRO A 151 -16.74 -3.44 -21.72
CA PRO A 151 -16.80 -4.73 -21.04
C PRO A 151 -16.83 -4.58 -19.51
N PRO A 152 -17.37 -5.57 -18.78
CA PRO A 152 -17.17 -5.71 -17.33
C PRO A 152 -15.68 -5.68 -16.98
N GLN A 153 -15.33 -5.37 -15.73
CA GLN A 153 -13.93 -5.31 -15.28
C GLN A 153 -13.67 -6.30 -14.15
N ALA A 154 -12.62 -7.12 -14.29
CA ALA A 154 -12.07 -7.87 -13.18
C ALA A 154 -11.27 -6.92 -12.26
N ALA A 155 -11.57 -6.96 -10.97
CA ALA A 155 -10.98 -6.08 -9.96
C ALA A 155 -10.04 -6.87 -9.05
N PHE A 156 -8.79 -6.43 -8.92
CA PHE A 156 -7.77 -7.06 -8.09
C PHE A 156 -7.32 -6.12 -6.98
N LYS A 157 -7.07 -6.67 -5.80
CA LYS A 157 -6.72 -5.91 -4.61
C LYS A 157 -5.26 -6.12 -4.22
N PHE A 158 -4.57 -5.01 -3.97
CA PHE A 158 -3.29 -5.01 -3.27
C PHE A 158 -3.50 -5.25 -1.76
N GLU A 159 -2.70 -6.14 -1.18
CA GLU A 159 -2.80 -6.47 0.26
C GLU A 159 -2.10 -5.46 1.15
N ILE A 160 -1.08 -4.76 0.62
CA ILE A 160 -0.25 -3.85 1.41
C ILE A 160 -1.05 -2.58 1.69
N ARG A 161 -1.21 -2.26 2.98
CA ARG A 161 -2.03 -1.12 3.46
C ARG A 161 -1.30 -0.14 4.35
N LYS A 162 -0.15 -0.53 4.89
CA LYS A 162 0.65 0.31 5.78
C LYS A 162 2.04 0.46 5.21
N TYR A 163 2.55 1.67 5.30
CA TYR A 163 3.92 2.03 5.00
C TYR A 163 4.58 2.52 6.28
N TYR A 164 5.60 1.80 6.73
CA TYR A 164 6.28 2.11 7.97
C TYR A 164 7.37 3.15 7.71
N THR A 165 7.43 4.16 8.57
CA THR A 165 8.35 5.29 8.43
C THR A 165 9.11 5.50 9.74
N SER A 166 10.07 6.43 9.74
CA SER A 166 10.59 6.96 11.00
C SER A 166 9.46 7.59 11.83
N ARG A 167 9.65 7.61 13.16
CA ARG A 167 8.69 8.28 14.06
C ARG A 167 8.47 9.73 13.64
N HIS A 168 7.22 10.16 13.61
CA HIS A 168 6.83 11.48 13.12
C HIS A 168 5.68 12.09 13.92
N ASP A 169 5.55 13.42 13.87
CA ASP A 169 4.37 14.09 14.43
C ASP A 169 3.16 13.83 13.53
N GLY A 170 2.31 12.89 13.94
CA GLY A 170 1.11 12.51 13.20
C GLY A 170 0.10 13.65 13.02
N LYS A 171 0.13 14.70 13.86
CA LYS A 171 -0.73 15.88 13.64
C LYS A 171 -0.20 16.72 12.49
N LYS A 172 1.09 17.07 12.52
CA LYS A 172 1.72 17.86 11.44
C LYS A 172 1.64 17.15 10.09
N LEU A 173 1.88 15.83 10.06
CA LEU A 173 1.81 15.07 8.82
C LEU A 173 0.38 15.02 8.27
N SER A 174 -0.64 14.84 9.13
CA SER A 174 -2.04 14.89 8.68
C SER A 174 -2.43 16.26 8.10
N GLU A 175 -2.02 17.36 8.75
CA GLU A 175 -2.25 18.72 8.22
C GLU A 175 -1.59 18.93 6.85
N PHE A 176 -0.38 18.39 6.65
CA PHE A 176 0.29 18.42 5.35
C PHE A 176 -0.47 17.60 4.30
N ILE A 177 -0.88 16.36 4.63
CA ILE A 177 -1.63 15.48 3.73
C ILE A 177 -2.94 16.15 3.29
N GLU A 178 -3.68 16.76 4.22
CA GLU A 178 -4.92 17.47 3.90
C GLU A 178 -4.69 18.64 2.92
N LYS A 179 -3.60 19.39 3.12
CA LYS A 179 -3.22 20.47 2.21
C LYS A 179 -2.88 19.92 0.82
N ALA A 180 -2.07 18.87 0.74
CA ALA A 180 -1.70 18.21 -0.51
C ALA A 180 -2.93 17.66 -1.28
N GLN A 181 -3.91 17.12 -0.56
CA GLN A 181 -5.17 16.65 -1.14
C GLN A 181 -6.00 17.81 -1.72
N LYS A 182 -6.08 18.96 -1.02
CA LYS A 182 -6.74 20.17 -1.54
C LYS A 182 -6.05 20.70 -2.79
N GLU A 183 -4.73 20.61 -2.84
CA GLU A 183 -3.90 20.96 -4.00
C GLU A 183 -3.91 19.88 -5.10
N LYS A 184 -4.62 18.76 -4.88
CA LYS A 184 -4.75 17.62 -5.81
C LYS A 184 -3.40 17.01 -6.22
N LEU A 185 -2.42 17.03 -5.32
CA LEU A 185 -1.14 16.37 -5.55
C LEU A 185 -1.35 14.86 -5.68
N PRO A 186 -0.73 14.19 -6.68
CA PRO A 186 -0.85 12.76 -6.83
C PRO A 186 -0.18 12.03 -5.68
N VAL A 187 -0.83 11.00 -5.15
CA VAL A 187 -0.20 10.06 -4.21
C VAL A 187 0.24 8.84 -5.01
N THR A 188 1.51 8.48 -4.90
CA THR A 188 2.07 7.34 -5.65
C THR A 188 2.86 6.42 -4.72
N VAL A 189 2.74 5.13 -4.98
CA VAL A 189 3.43 4.06 -4.24
C VAL A 189 4.35 3.38 -5.21
N VAL A 190 5.62 3.26 -4.83
CA VAL A 190 6.58 2.41 -5.52
C VAL A 190 6.47 1.03 -4.90
N LEU A 191 6.05 0.05 -5.69
CA LEU A 191 6.05 -1.36 -5.33
C LEU A 191 7.31 -1.99 -5.89
N ARG A 192 8.01 -2.75 -5.07
CA ARG A 192 9.25 -3.40 -5.46
C ARG A 192 9.16 -4.89 -5.24
N ARG A 193 9.64 -5.65 -6.23
CA ARG A 193 9.70 -7.10 -6.20
C ARG A 193 11.13 -7.58 -6.28
N ALA A 194 11.57 -8.33 -5.28
CA ALA A 194 12.83 -9.08 -5.32
C ALA A 194 12.68 -10.39 -4.56
N HIS A 195 13.35 -11.45 -5.00
CA HIS A 195 13.40 -12.75 -4.31
C HIS A 195 12.03 -13.35 -3.94
N GLY A 196 10.98 -13.10 -4.73
CA GLY A 196 9.63 -13.59 -4.45
C GLY A 196 8.84 -12.77 -3.43
N VAL A 197 9.37 -11.64 -2.97
CA VAL A 197 8.72 -10.73 -2.02
C VAL A 197 8.29 -9.45 -2.72
N LEU A 198 7.07 -9.01 -2.44
CA LEU A 198 6.54 -7.70 -2.83
C LEU A 198 6.50 -6.78 -1.61
N ALA A 199 7.17 -5.63 -1.69
CA ALA A 199 7.18 -4.61 -0.64
C ALA A 199 6.87 -3.22 -1.21
N ILE A 200 6.56 -2.27 -0.33
CA ILE A 200 6.58 -0.86 -0.71
C ILE A 200 8.04 -0.39 -0.65
N GLY A 201 8.58 0.03 -1.79
CA GLY A 201 9.91 0.63 -1.91
C GLY A 201 9.94 2.14 -1.71
N GLY A 202 8.77 2.80 -1.70
CA GLY A 202 8.65 4.22 -1.41
C GLY A 202 7.21 4.74 -1.53
N LEU A 203 6.93 5.83 -0.83
CA LEU A 203 5.64 6.52 -0.85
C LEU A 203 5.85 8.01 -1.12
N TYR A 204 5.12 8.55 -2.09
CA TYR A 204 5.31 9.92 -2.57
C TYR A 204 3.99 10.70 -2.55
N ILE A 205 4.09 11.98 -2.19
CA ILE A 205 3.04 12.98 -2.34
C ILE A 205 3.56 14.04 -3.31
N GLY A 206 2.98 14.12 -4.50
CA GLY A 206 3.60 14.82 -5.62
C GLY A 206 4.92 14.15 -6.01
N GLU A 207 5.98 14.95 -6.12
CA GLU A 207 7.34 14.47 -6.41
C GLU A 207 8.17 14.20 -5.14
N SER A 208 7.64 14.51 -3.95
CA SER A 208 8.39 14.41 -2.69
C SER A 208 8.17 13.05 -2.01
N PRO A 209 9.24 12.34 -1.62
CA PRO A 209 9.14 11.17 -0.73
C PRO A 209 8.55 11.57 0.62
N ILE A 210 7.77 10.68 1.22
CA ILE A 210 7.15 10.96 2.51
C ILE A 210 8.17 11.10 3.64
N GLU A 211 9.31 10.43 3.55
CA GLU A 211 10.44 10.55 4.48
C GLU A 211 10.98 11.97 4.52
N GLU A 212 11.20 12.60 3.36
CA GLU A 212 11.66 13.99 3.29
C GLU A 212 10.62 14.96 3.84
N ILE A 213 9.34 14.69 3.62
CA ILE A 213 8.24 15.49 4.17
C ILE A 213 8.27 15.39 5.70
N ILE A 214 8.41 14.17 6.24
CA ILE A 214 8.51 13.91 7.68
C ILE A 214 9.72 14.64 8.28
N GLU A 215 10.88 14.58 7.64
CA GLU A 215 12.10 15.26 8.10
C GLU A 215 11.91 16.77 8.17
N LYS A 216 11.37 17.38 7.11
CA LYS A 216 11.08 18.83 7.05
C LYS A 216 10.08 19.28 8.11
N LEU A 217 9.07 18.47 8.42
CA LEU A 217 8.08 18.78 9.46
C LEU A 217 8.64 18.59 10.89
N SER A 218 9.70 17.78 11.03
CA SER A 218 10.39 17.51 12.29
C SER A 218 11.42 18.58 12.63
N THR A 219 12.06 19.19 11.63
CA THR A 219 12.96 20.33 11.84
C THR A 219 12.18 21.56 12.32
N PRO A 220 12.60 22.22 13.43
CA PRO A 220 12.00 23.47 13.85
C PRO A 220 12.23 24.52 12.76
N THR A 221 11.18 25.24 12.37
CA THR A 221 11.32 26.41 11.52
C THR A 221 12.31 27.37 12.19
N PRO A 222 13.40 27.80 11.53
CA PRO A 222 14.30 28.76 12.12
C PRO A 222 13.50 30.01 12.50
N PRO A 223 13.77 30.63 13.66
CA PRO A 223 13.07 31.84 14.04
C PRO A 223 13.24 32.89 12.93
N PRO A 224 12.21 33.68 12.63
CA PRO A 224 12.36 34.78 11.69
C PRO A 224 13.55 35.62 12.16
N GLN A 225 14.55 35.80 11.28
CA GLN A 225 15.70 36.65 11.57
C GLN A 225 15.15 38.01 12.02
N GLY A 226 15.37 38.32 13.29
CA GLY A 226 14.68 39.40 13.97
C GLY A 226 14.85 40.71 13.22
N ALA A 227 13.75 41.45 13.08
CA ALA A 227 13.83 42.89 12.90
C ALA A 227 14.69 43.43 14.06
N THR A 228 15.87 43.94 13.73
CA THR A 228 16.77 44.65 14.63
C THR A 228 15.97 45.60 15.51
N SER A 229 15.95 45.33 16.80
CA SER A 229 15.41 46.23 17.81
C SER A 229 16.26 47.50 17.84
N ASN A 230 15.87 48.53 17.10
CA ASN A 230 16.38 49.89 17.33
C ASN A 230 15.68 50.48 18.56
N GLY A 231 16.01 49.93 19.74
CA GLY A 231 15.78 50.59 21.01
C GLY A 231 17.03 51.36 21.40
N LYS A 232 17.22 52.56 20.85
CA LYS A 232 18.16 53.53 21.43
C LYS A 232 17.39 54.48 22.33
N ASN A 233 17.62 54.30 23.62
CA ASN A 233 17.28 55.21 24.69
C ASN A 233 17.63 56.66 24.34
N SER A 234 16.66 57.56 24.49
CA SER A 234 16.93 58.96 24.81
C SER A 234 16.01 59.37 25.96
N ALA A 235 16.52 59.18 27.17
CA ALA A 235 16.11 59.97 28.32
C ALA A 235 17.16 61.09 28.48
N LYS A 236 16.74 62.33 28.29
CA LYS A 236 17.22 63.52 28.99
C LYS A 236 16.21 64.63 28.78
#